data_AF-A0A498KRM7-F1
#
_entry.id   AF-A0A498KRM7-F1
#
_cell.length_a   1.000
_cell.length_b   1.000
_cell.length_c   1.000
_cell.angle_alpha   90.00
_cell.angle_beta   90.00
_cell.angle_gamma   90.00
#
_symmetry.space_group_name_H-M   'P 1'
#
loop_
_entity.id
_entity.type
_entity.pdbx_description
1 polymer ?
#
loop_
_entity_poly.entity_id
_entity_poly.type
_entity_poly.pdbx_seq_one_letter_code
_entity_poly.pdbx_strand_id
1 'polypeptide(L)'
;MASNLIFSHLLISIMITIPQSSMSSPKTPVRGFEARLIHRDSPQSPFYNLKATPTNRIKSARRRIIARQNYFKWLMSGKTQRNSISTPIDTDYGDNIMRFKVGTPRVDTFGIFNTASDLIWFQCKPCEKCYEQGIPIFDPANSDSYQKVMCGSIE
;
A
#
# COMPACT_ATOMS: atom_id res chain seq x y z
N MET A 1 42.15 32.82 17.42
CA MET A 1 41.41 32.38 16.20
C MET A 1 41.86 31.02 15.68
N ALA A 2 43.15 30.65 15.74
CA ALA A 2 43.65 29.35 15.27
C ALA A 2 43.07 28.12 16.00
N SER A 3 42.81 28.21 17.32
CA SER A 3 42.28 27.09 18.12
C SER A 3 40.87 26.63 17.67
N ASN A 4 40.00 27.58 17.30
CA ASN A 4 38.64 27.26 16.84
C ASN A 4 38.61 26.62 15.45
N LEU A 5 39.59 26.94 14.58
CA LEU A 5 39.73 26.30 13.27
C LEU A 5 40.19 24.84 13.42
N ILE A 6 41.14 24.57 14.32
CA ILE A 6 41.62 23.21 14.57
C ILE A 6 40.49 22.33 15.13
N PHE A 7 39.71 22.86 16.06
CA PHE A 7 38.55 22.15 16.63
C PHE A 7 37.46 21.86 15.57
N SER A 8 37.20 22.83 14.69
CA SER A 8 36.26 22.68 13.57
C SER A 8 36.71 21.60 12.57
N HIS A 9 37.99 21.59 12.19
CA HIS A 9 38.53 20.58 11.30
C HIS A 9 38.57 19.18 11.94
N LEU A 10 38.83 19.08 13.25
CA LEU A 10 38.73 17.80 13.97
C LEU A 10 37.30 17.25 13.98
N LEU A 11 36.31 18.11 14.23
CA LEU A 11 34.89 17.73 14.23
C LEU A 11 34.42 17.25 12.84
N ILE A 12 34.85 17.92 11.78
CA ILE A 12 34.51 17.53 10.40
C ILE A 12 35.19 16.22 10.02
N SER A 13 36.46 16.01 10.43
CA SER A 13 37.18 14.75 10.18
C SER A 13 36.52 13.57 10.90
N ILE A 14 36.04 13.76 12.13
CA ILE A 14 35.34 12.72 12.90
C ILE A 14 34.05 12.27 12.19
N MET A 15 33.30 13.20 11.59
CA MET A 15 32.06 12.89 10.87
C MET A 15 32.28 12.13 9.55
N ILE A 16 33.44 12.28 8.91
CA ILE A 16 33.77 11.59 7.65
C ILE A 16 34.29 10.17 7.92
N THR A 17 34.88 9.91 9.09
CA THR A 17 35.42 8.59 9.46
C THR A 17 34.40 7.65 10.09
N ILE A 18 33.17 8.08 10.40
CA ILE A 18 32.13 7.15 10.82
C ILE A 18 31.76 6.34 9.57
N PRO A 19 32.09 5.04 9.51
CA PRO A 19 31.61 4.23 8.41
C PRO A 19 30.09 4.29 8.49
N GLN A 20 29.43 4.73 7.42
CA GLN A 20 28.02 4.40 7.23
C GLN A 20 27.97 2.89 7.03
N SER A 21 28.12 2.12 8.10
CA SER A 21 27.62 0.77 8.16
C SER A 21 26.12 0.93 8.04
N SER A 22 25.63 0.92 6.80
CA SER A 22 24.26 0.55 6.52
C SER A 22 24.10 -0.82 7.16
N MET A 23 23.59 -0.84 8.39
CA MET A 23 23.10 -2.04 9.03
C MET A 23 21.91 -2.50 8.19
N SER A 24 22.17 -3.13 7.04
CA SER A 24 21.23 -4.08 6.51
C SER A 24 21.26 -5.22 7.52
N SER A 25 20.31 -5.21 8.46
CA SER A 25 20.06 -6.39 9.28
C SER A 25 19.99 -7.58 8.34
N PRO A 26 20.70 -8.68 8.63
CA PRO A 26 20.51 -9.91 7.88
C PRO A 26 19.02 -10.21 7.91
N LYS A 27 18.40 -10.28 6.73
CA LYS A 27 16.98 -10.64 6.61
C LYS A 27 16.87 -12.07 7.13
N THR A 28 16.44 -12.22 8.37
CA THR A 28 16.03 -13.52 8.89
C THR A 28 14.98 -14.09 7.94
N PRO A 29 15.03 -15.39 7.60
CA PRO A 29 13.98 -15.99 6.79
C PRO A 29 12.65 -15.77 7.50
N VAL A 30 11.78 -14.96 6.91
CA VAL A 30 10.46 -14.72 7.48
C VAL A 30 9.69 -16.04 7.38
N ARG A 31 9.41 -16.66 8.54
CA ARG A 31 8.44 -17.75 8.64
C ARG A 31 7.04 -17.13 8.58
N GLY A 32 6.57 -16.82 7.38
CA GLY A 32 5.24 -16.25 7.19
C GLY A 32 5.08 -15.44 5.90
N PHE A 33 3.94 -14.76 5.80
CA PHE A 33 3.67 -13.84 4.72
C PHE A 33 4.30 -12.48 5.02
N GLU A 34 5.13 -11.99 4.09
CA GLU A 34 5.66 -10.63 4.09
C GLU A 34 5.19 -9.93 2.83
N ALA A 35 4.59 -8.75 2.99
CA ALA A 35 4.29 -7.85 1.89
C ALA A 35 4.73 -6.44 2.24
N ARG A 36 5.42 -5.80 1.30
CA ARG A 36 5.82 -4.40 1.44
C ARG A 36 4.62 -3.49 1.17
N LEU A 37 4.38 -2.53 2.06
CA LEU A 37 3.47 -1.43 1.81
C LEU A 37 4.10 -0.43 0.83
N ILE A 38 3.37 -0.13 -0.23
CA ILE A 38 3.74 0.79 -1.31
C ILE A 38 2.75 1.96 -1.24
N HIS A 39 3.26 3.16 -0.98
CA HIS A 39 2.42 4.35 -1.03
C HIS A 39 1.92 4.58 -2.46
N ARG A 40 0.65 4.98 -2.62
CA ARG A 40 0.00 5.10 -3.95
C ARG A 40 0.71 6.03 -4.93
N ASP A 41 1.34 7.08 -4.42
CA ASP A 41 2.08 8.07 -5.21
C ASP A 41 3.55 7.68 -5.43
N SER A 42 3.98 6.49 -4.98
CA SER A 42 5.31 5.93 -5.25
C SER A 42 5.42 5.48 -6.71
N PRO A 43 6.58 5.64 -7.38
CA PRO A 43 6.83 5.05 -8.71
C PRO A 43 6.64 3.53 -8.78
N GLN A 44 6.65 2.84 -7.64
CA GLN A 44 6.43 1.39 -7.53
C GLN A 44 4.94 1.01 -7.51
N SER A 45 4.04 2.01 -7.40
CA SER A 45 2.60 1.81 -7.34
C SER A 45 2.01 1.61 -8.74
N PRO A 46 1.06 0.67 -8.93
CA PRO A 46 0.31 0.57 -10.19
C PRO A 46 -0.55 1.81 -10.47
N PHE A 47 -0.82 2.64 -9.46
CA PHE A 47 -1.57 3.90 -9.59
C PHE A 47 -0.66 5.13 -9.78
N TYR A 48 0.65 4.93 -9.99
CA TYR A 48 1.57 6.05 -10.16
C TYR A 48 1.27 6.84 -11.43
N ASN A 49 0.86 8.10 -11.25
CA ASN A 49 0.65 9.00 -12.38
C ASN A 49 1.97 9.67 -12.79
N LEU A 50 2.55 9.17 -13.89
CA LEU A 50 3.76 9.73 -14.52
C LEU A 50 3.59 11.18 -14.99
N LYS A 51 2.37 11.58 -15.36
CA LYS A 51 2.05 12.93 -15.86
C LYS A 51 1.78 13.94 -14.74
N ALA A 52 1.73 13.49 -13.48
CA ALA A 52 1.44 14.38 -12.35
C ALA A 52 2.68 15.20 -11.94
N THR A 53 2.51 16.52 -11.85
CA THR A 53 3.51 17.41 -11.25
C THR A 53 3.55 17.26 -9.72
N PRO A 54 4.63 17.68 -9.03
CA PRO A 54 4.67 17.70 -7.56
C PRO A 54 3.49 18.44 -6.94
N THR A 55 3.11 19.59 -7.51
CA THR A 55 1.95 20.37 -7.05
C THR A 55 0.64 19.60 -7.20
N ASN A 56 0.46 18.86 -8.30
CA ASN A 56 -0.73 18.02 -8.49
C ASN A 56 -0.81 16.93 -7.43
N ARG A 57 0.32 16.28 -7.09
CA ARG A 57 0.38 15.27 -6.02
C ARG A 57 0.00 15.86 -4.66
N ILE A 58 0.53 17.04 -4.31
CA ILE A 58 0.19 17.75 -3.06
C ILE A 58 -1.30 18.11 -3.02
N LYS A 59 -1.85 18.64 -4.12
CA LYS A 59 -3.29 18.96 -4.21
C LYS A 59 -4.15 17.72 -4.02
N SER A 60 -3.80 16.60 -4.65
CA SER A 60 -4.51 15.33 -4.48
C SER A 60 -4.42 14.79 -3.06
N ALA A 61 -3.23 14.82 -2.44
CA ALA A 61 -3.05 14.42 -1.04
C ALA A 61 -3.89 15.28 -0.08
N ARG A 62 -3.93 16.60 -0.29
CA ARG A 62 -4.77 17.51 0.49
C ARG A 62 -6.27 17.18 0.37
N ARG A 63 -6.76 16.89 -0.84
CA ARG A 63 -8.16 16.48 -1.06
C ARG A 63 -8.51 15.23 -0.26
N ARG A 64 -7.64 14.22 -0.26
CA ARG A 64 -7.83 12.99 0.51
C ARG A 64 -7.85 13.24 2.02
N ILE A 65 -6.95 14.08 2.53
CA ILE A 65 -6.93 14.46 3.95
C ILE A 65 -8.25 15.14 4.35
N ILE A 66 -8.73 16.09 3.55
CA ILE A 66 -10.01 16.77 3.81
C ILE A 66 -11.18 15.77 3.79
N ALA A 67 -11.22 14.87 2.81
CA ALA A 67 -12.25 13.83 2.74
C ALA A 67 -12.24 12.93 3.99
N ARG A 68 -11.06 12.47 4.43
CA ARG A 68 -10.93 11.69 5.67
C ARG A 68 -11.36 12.46 6.91
N GLN A 69 -10.98 13.73 7.01
CA GLN A 69 -11.41 14.59 8.13
C GLN A 69 -12.93 14.77 8.15
N ASN A 70 -13.57 14.94 6.98
CA ASN A 70 -15.02 15.05 6.88
C ASN A 70 -15.71 13.74 7.29
N TYR A 71 -15.18 12.59 6.86
CA TYR A 71 -15.68 11.28 7.27
C TYR A 71 -15.54 11.07 8.79
N PHE A 72 -14.38 11.40 9.36
CA PHE A 72 -14.16 11.30 10.80
C PHE A 72 -15.09 12.24 11.59
N LYS A 73 -15.26 13.48 11.16
CA LYS A 73 -16.23 14.42 11.76
C LYS A 73 -17.66 13.87 11.68
N TRP A 74 -18.04 13.25 10.57
CA TRP A 74 -19.35 12.61 10.41
C TRP A 74 -19.51 11.46 11.41
N LEU A 75 -18.53 10.56 11.53
CA LEU A 75 -18.53 9.48 12.52
C LEU A 75 -18.68 10.03 13.95
N MET A 76 -17.92 11.06 14.30
CA MET A 76 -17.94 11.67 15.63
C MET A 76 -19.20 12.48 15.91
N SER A 77 -19.99 12.85 14.91
CA SER A 77 -21.20 13.65 15.09
C SER A 77 -22.38 12.89 15.70
N GLY A 78 -22.28 11.56 15.85
CA GLY A 78 -23.36 10.73 16.38
C GLY A 78 -24.61 10.68 15.49
N LYS A 79 -24.59 11.31 14.30
CA LYS A 79 -25.68 11.30 13.32
C LYS A 79 -25.65 10.01 12.51
N THR A 80 -26.00 8.89 13.14
CA THR A 80 -26.35 7.66 12.42
C THR A 80 -27.74 7.87 11.80
N GLN A 81 -27.79 8.35 10.55
CA GLN A 81 -29.03 8.24 9.78
C GLN A 81 -29.28 6.75 9.52
N ARG A 82 -30.16 6.15 10.32
CA ARG A 82 -30.51 4.71 10.27
C ARG A 82 -31.00 4.23 8.90
N ASN A 83 -31.35 5.14 7.97
CA ASN A 83 -32.04 4.79 6.72
C ASN A 83 -31.33 5.22 5.42
N SER A 84 -30.11 5.78 5.47
CA SER A 84 -29.30 5.95 4.25
C SER A 84 -27.83 6.08 4.58
N ILE A 85 -27.13 4.95 4.62
CA ILE A 85 -25.67 4.94 4.56
C ILE A 85 -25.31 5.38 3.14
N SER A 86 -25.06 6.67 2.95
CA SER A 86 -24.51 7.20 1.71
C SER A 86 -23.09 7.66 2.00
N THR A 87 -22.12 6.84 1.62
CA THR A 87 -20.73 7.27 1.53
C THR A 87 -20.52 7.83 0.12
N PRO A 88 -19.89 9.00 -0.04
CA PRO A 88 -19.39 9.39 -1.35
C PRO A 88 -18.47 8.27 -1.83
N ILE A 89 -18.87 7.57 -2.91
CA ILE A 89 -17.98 6.64 -3.61
C ILE A 89 -16.99 7.51 -4.37
N ASP A 90 -15.94 7.92 -3.69
CA ASP A 90 -14.72 8.35 -4.36
C ASP A 90 -13.95 7.09 -4.73
N THR A 91 -13.37 7.08 -5.93
CA THR A 91 -12.46 6.02 -6.39
C THR A 91 -11.12 6.04 -5.64
N ASP A 92 -11.14 6.32 -4.33
CA ASP A 92 -9.93 6.36 -3.53
C ASP A 92 -9.48 4.94 -3.23
N TYR A 93 -8.53 4.45 -4.02
CA TYR A 93 -7.90 3.12 -3.92
C TYR A 93 -7.02 2.95 -2.66
N GLY A 94 -7.34 3.64 -1.57
CA GLY A 94 -6.49 3.73 -0.38
C GLY A 94 -5.15 4.41 -0.66
N ASP A 95 -4.39 4.68 0.40
CA ASP A 95 -3.05 5.29 0.27
C ASP A 95 -1.92 4.25 0.25
N ASN A 96 -2.16 3.03 0.73
CA ASN A 96 -1.17 1.98 0.84
C ASN A 96 -1.63 0.72 0.09
N ILE A 97 -0.73 0.23 -0.75
CA ILE A 97 -0.95 -0.90 -1.65
C ILE A 97 0.07 -1.97 -1.31
N MET A 98 -0.32 -3.22 -1.38
CA MET A 98 0.56 -4.37 -1.23
C MET A 98 0.72 -5.07 -2.57
N ARG A 99 1.97 -5.42 -2.91
CA ARG A 99 2.24 -6.42 -3.96
C ARG A 99 2.42 -7.77 -3.29
N PHE A 100 1.72 -8.78 -3.79
CA PHE A 100 1.83 -10.16 -3.34
C PHE A 100 1.68 -11.12 -4.52
N LYS A 101 1.89 -12.41 -4.29
CA LYS A 101 1.75 -13.43 -5.31
C LYS A 101 0.76 -14.51 -4.88
N VAL A 102 -0.04 -15.00 -5.82
CA VAL A 102 -1.07 -16.01 -5.58
C VAL A 102 -0.91 -17.21 -6.53
N GLY A 103 -1.35 -18.38 -6.07
CA GLY A 103 -1.39 -19.59 -6.88
C GLY A 103 -0.04 -20.29 -7.11
N THR A 104 -0.11 -21.41 -7.82
CA THR A 104 1.02 -22.22 -8.28
C THR A 104 0.76 -22.60 -9.74
N PRO A 105 1.49 -22.04 -10.73
CA PRO A 105 2.60 -21.09 -10.59
C PRO A 105 2.16 -19.72 -10.04
N ARG A 106 3.12 -19.00 -9.45
CA ARG A 106 2.87 -17.73 -8.75
C ARG A 106 2.54 -16.60 -9.73
N VAL A 107 1.38 -15.96 -9.56
CA VAL A 107 0.92 -14.79 -10.31
C VAL A 107 1.05 -13.53 -9.46
N ASP A 108 1.60 -12.44 -10.00
CA ASP A 108 1.69 -11.15 -9.31
C ASP A 108 0.32 -10.48 -9.19
N THR A 109 -0.01 -10.04 -7.98
CA THR A 109 -1.26 -9.36 -7.63
C THR A 109 -0.99 -8.13 -6.78
N PHE A 110 -1.90 -7.16 -6.87
CA PHE A 110 -1.93 -5.99 -6.00
C PHE A 110 -3.23 -5.92 -5.19
N GLY A 111 -3.15 -5.42 -3.97
CA GLY A 111 -4.31 -5.18 -3.12
C GLY A 111 -4.16 -3.92 -2.29
N ILE A 112 -5.28 -3.33 -1.91
CA ILE A 112 -5.30 -2.18 -1.00
C ILE A 112 -5.16 -2.72 0.42
N PHE A 113 -4.26 -2.14 1.20
CA PHE A 113 -4.13 -2.52 2.60
C PHE A 113 -5.29 -1.91 3.40
N ASN A 114 -6.27 -2.75 3.78
CA ASN A 114 -7.44 -2.37 4.54
C ASN A 114 -7.54 -3.20 5.83
N THR A 115 -7.43 -2.54 6.98
CA THR A 115 -7.57 -3.19 8.30
C THR A 115 -9.01 -3.21 8.81
N ALA A 116 -9.96 -2.61 8.07
CA ALA A 116 -11.35 -2.47 8.47
C ALA A 116 -12.26 -3.58 7.92
N SER A 117 -11.72 -4.57 7.22
CA SER A 117 -12.45 -5.73 6.70
C SER A 117 -11.67 -7.02 6.93
N ASP A 118 -12.40 -8.11 7.04
CA ASP A 118 -11.90 -9.50 7.06
C ASP A 118 -11.76 -10.09 5.65
N LEU A 119 -12.48 -9.55 4.66
CA LEU A 119 -12.46 -10.05 3.28
C LEU A 119 -11.22 -9.59 2.48
N ILE A 120 -10.50 -10.56 1.92
CA ILE A 120 -9.46 -10.35 0.89
C ILE A 120 -10.02 -10.77 -0.47
N TRP A 121 -9.98 -9.87 -1.45
CA TRP A 121 -10.47 -10.16 -2.80
C TRP A 121 -9.62 -9.46 -3.87
N PHE A 122 -9.59 -10.06 -5.06
CA PHE A 122 -8.98 -9.52 -6.27
C PHE A 122 -9.66 -10.13 -7.50
N GLN A 123 -9.52 -9.49 -8.66
CA GLN A 123 -10.11 -9.99 -9.90
C GLN A 123 -9.46 -11.29 -10.38
N CYS A 124 -10.30 -12.29 -10.66
CA CYS A 124 -9.90 -13.56 -11.25
C CYS A 124 -10.84 -13.96 -12.39
N LYS A 125 -10.45 -14.95 -13.20
CA LYS A 125 -11.30 -15.54 -14.25
C LYS A 125 -12.24 -16.61 -13.68
N PRO A 126 -13.40 -16.84 -14.32
CA PRO A 126 -14.04 -15.92 -15.26
C PRO A 126 -14.52 -14.65 -14.53
N CYS A 127 -14.34 -13.48 -15.14
CA CYS A 127 -14.93 -12.24 -14.66
C CYS A 127 -16.07 -11.84 -15.60
N GLU A 128 -17.26 -11.57 -15.05
CA GLU A 128 -18.42 -11.13 -15.83
C GLU A 128 -18.24 -9.68 -16.31
N LYS A 129 -17.75 -8.82 -15.41
CA LYS A 129 -17.38 -7.43 -15.69
C LYS A 129 -15.97 -7.19 -15.17
N CYS A 130 -14.99 -7.36 -16.06
CA CYS A 130 -13.61 -7.17 -15.69
C CYS A 130 -13.26 -5.67 -15.68
N TYR A 131 -12.63 -5.20 -14.60
CA TYR A 131 -11.98 -3.89 -14.62
C TYR A 131 -10.60 -3.98 -15.28
N GLU A 132 -10.19 -2.87 -15.90
CA GLU A 132 -8.86 -2.78 -16.50
C GLU A 132 -7.78 -2.83 -15.41
N GLN A 133 -6.83 -3.74 -15.56
CA GLN A 133 -5.67 -3.85 -14.70
C GLN A 133 -4.40 -4.06 -15.54
N GLY A 134 -3.30 -3.43 -15.13
CA GLY A 134 -2.01 -3.54 -15.80
C GLY A 134 -1.23 -4.83 -15.49
N ILE A 135 -1.82 -5.75 -14.72
CA ILE A 135 -1.25 -7.05 -14.35
C ILE A 135 -2.11 -8.20 -14.87
N PRO A 136 -1.53 -9.40 -15.09
CA PRO A 136 -2.30 -10.57 -15.50
C PRO A 136 -3.47 -10.86 -14.57
N ILE A 137 -4.63 -11.21 -15.13
CA ILE A 137 -5.79 -11.67 -14.34
C ILE A 137 -5.50 -13.12 -13.92
N PHE A 138 -5.61 -13.39 -12.62
CA PHE A 138 -5.45 -14.75 -12.11
C PHE A 138 -6.51 -15.68 -12.67
N ASP A 139 -6.10 -16.85 -13.15
CA ASP A 139 -6.99 -17.90 -13.65
C ASP A 139 -6.96 -19.09 -12.68
N PRO A 140 -8.02 -19.30 -11.88
CA PRO A 140 -8.08 -20.42 -10.95
C PRO A 140 -7.91 -21.78 -11.63
N ALA A 141 -8.33 -21.93 -12.89
CA ALA A 141 -8.19 -23.18 -13.64
C ALA A 141 -6.73 -23.53 -13.98
N ASN A 142 -5.83 -22.55 -13.95
CA ASN A 142 -4.40 -22.73 -14.26
C ASN A 142 -3.52 -22.74 -13.00
N SER A 143 -4.11 -22.89 -11.81
CA SER A 143 -3.36 -22.89 -10.55
C SER A 143 -3.54 -24.19 -9.78
N ASP A 144 -2.46 -24.97 -9.66
CA ASP A 144 -2.44 -26.26 -8.97
C ASP A 144 -2.77 -26.16 -7.47
N SER A 145 -2.52 -24.99 -6.88
CA SER A 145 -2.83 -24.72 -5.46
C SER A 145 -4.19 -24.06 -5.22
N TYR A 146 -5.02 -23.91 -6.27
CA TYR A 146 -6.36 -23.34 -6.10
C TYR A 146 -7.35 -24.43 -5.69
N GLN A 147 -8.18 -24.13 -4.69
CA GLN A 147 -9.28 -24.99 -4.28
C GLN A 147 -10.52 -24.13 -3.99
N LYS A 148 -11.68 -24.60 -4.44
CA LYS A 148 -12.95 -23.94 -4.16
C LYS A 148 -13.41 -24.28 -2.75
N VAL A 149 -13.65 -23.24 -1.95
CA VAL A 149 -14.25 -23.39 -0.62
C VAL A 149 -15.76 -23.59 -0.78
N MET A 150 -16.29 -24.66 -0.19
CA MET A 150 -17.73 -24.99 -0.25
C MET A 150 -18.45 -24.42 0.98
N CYS A 151 -19.72 -24.04 0.84
CA CYS A 151 -20.52 -23.57 1.97
C CYS A 151 -20.56 -24.63 3.09
N GLY A 152 -20.30 -24.20 4.33
CA GLY A 152 -20.27 -25.10 5.50
C GLY A 152 -18.92 -25.76 5.76
N SER A 153 -17.88 -25.48 4.97
CA SER A 153 -16.51 -25.77 5.40
C SER A 153 -16.18 -24.96 6.65
N ILE A 154 -15.56 -25.61 7.63
CA ILE A 154 -14.98 -24.93 8.79
C ILE A 154 -13.64 -24.36 8.33
N GLU A 155 -13.43 -23.05 8.54
CA GLU A 155 -12.09 -22.42 8.45
C GLU A 155 -11.15 -22.90 9.56
#